data_AF-A0A8T5TSV0-F1
#
_entry.id   AF-A0A8T5TSV0-F1
#
_cell.length_a   1.000
_cell.length_b   1.000
_cell.length_c   1.000
_cell.angle_alpha   90.00
_cell.angle_beta   90.00
_cell.angle_gamma   90.00
#
_symmetry.space_group_name_H-M   'P 1'
#
loop_
_entity.id
_entity.type
_entity.pdbx_description
1 polymer ?
#
loop_
_entity_poly.entity_id
_entity_poly.type
_entity_poly.pdbx_seq_one_letter_code
_entity_poly.pdbx_strand_id
1 'polypeptide(L)' 'MTWAYNNTGGSTLIAVLIHFFFNFGGGFIVGHFGLLPMIFFYISGSILISLYIILIIAFFGPKKFSKKSDSMMPFKKKN' A
#
# COMPACT_ATOMS: atom_id res chain seq x y z
N MET A 1 -1.67 0.06 1.36
CA MET A 1 -1.20 -0.64 2.59
C MET A 1 -1.97 -1.90 2.91
N THR A 2 -3.31 -1.87 2.90
CA THR A 2 -4.18 -3.01 3.25
C THR A 2 -3.83 -4.31 2.52
N TRP A 3 -3.55 -4.22 1.21
CA TRP A 3 -3.13 -5.40 0.43
C TRP A 3 -1.84 -6.02 0.97
N ALA A 4 -0.80 -5.21 1.23
CA ALA A 4 0.48 -5.70 1.72
C ALA A 4 0.34 -6.30 3.12
N TYR A 5 -0.41 -5.65 4.01
CA TYR A 5 -0.72 -6.18 5.34
C TYR A 5 -1.41 -7.55 5.26
N ASN A 6 -2.48 -7.66 4.45
CA ASN A 6 -3.24 -8.92 4.33
C ASN A 6 -2.45 -10.05 3.69
N ASN A 7 -1.55 -9.76 2.74
CA ASN A 7 -0.76 -10.76 2.02
C ASN A 7 0.55 -11.13 2.70
N THR A 8 0.89 -10.46 3.80
CA THR A 8 2.06 -10.77 4.64
C THR A 8 1.68 -11.33 6.02
N GLY A 9 0.48 -11.90 6.13
CA GLY A 9 -0.02 -12.49 7.37
C GLY A 9 -0.30 -11.46 8.47
N GLY A 10 -0.70 -10.24 8.10
CA GLY A 10 -0.95 -9.16 9.04
C GLY A 10 0.33 -8.52 9.59
N SER A 11 1.43 -8.53 8.82
CA SER A 11 2.68 -7.90 9.26
C SER A 11 2.55 -6.38 9.30
N THR A 12 2.43 -5.83 10.51
CA THR A 12 2.46 -4.38 10.74
C THR A 12 3.78 -3.76 10.34
N LEU A 13 4.90 -4.48 10.54
CA LEU A 13 6.23 -4.02 10.15
C LEU A 13 6.29 -3.70 8.65
N ILE A 14 5.81 -4.63 7.80
CA ILE A 14 5.82 -4.42 6.35
C ILE A 14 4.90 -3.26 5.96
N ALA A 15 3.72 -3.15 6.58
CA ALA A 15 2.81 -2.05 6.32
C ALA A 15 3.43 -0.69 6.68
N VAL A 16 4.11 -0.59 7.82
CA VAL A 16 4.81 0.62 8.26
C VAL A 16 5.98 0.96 7.35
N LEU A 17 6.79 -0.02 6.94
CA LEU A 17 7.92 0.21 6.03
C LEU A 17 7.44 0.75 4.68
N ILE A 18 6.42 0.14 4.07
CA ILE A 18 5.87 0.63 2.79
C ILE A 18 5.34 2.07 2.96
N HIS A 19 4.69 2.37 4.08
CA HIS A 19 4.21 3.72 4.37
C HIS A 19 5.34 4.72 4.56
N PHE A 20 6.38 4.33 5.30
CA PHE A 20 7.57 5.14 5.49
C PHE A 20 8.25 5.45 4.16
N PHE A 21 8.53 4.44 3.32
CA PHE A 21 9.20 4.67 2.03
C PHE A 21 8.39 5.54 1.08
N PHE A 22 7.06 5.40 1.07
CA PHE A 22 6.20 6.26 0.26
C PHE A 22 6.29 7.72 0.71
N ASN A 23 6.18 7.98 2.02
CA ASN A 23 6.24 9.35 2.55
C ASN A 23 7.65 9.95 2.48
N PHE A 24 8.67 9.16 2.81
CA PHE A 24 10.06 9.59 2.74
C PHE A 24 10.46 9.91 1.29
N GLY A 25 10.18 9.01 0.36
CA GLY A 25 10.43 9.24 -1.07
C GLY A 25 9.65 10.43 -1.60
N GLY A 26 8.35 10.51 -1.31
CA GLY A 26 7.50 11.64 -1.72
C GLY A 26 7.97 12.98 -1.14
N GLY A 27 8.33 13.02 0.14
CA GLY A 27 8.86 14.20 0.83
C GLY A 27 10.20 14.67 0.25
N PHE A 28 11.08 13.75 -0.14
CA PHE A 28 12.33 14.10 -0.81
C PHE A 28 12.09 14.63 -2.23
N ILE A 29 11.26 13.96 -3.02
CA ILE A 29 11.01 14.32 -4.43
C ILE A 29 10.27 15.66 -4.53
N VAL A 30 9.18 15.82 -3.79
CA VAL A 30 8.30 17.00 -3.88
C VAL A 30 8.76 18.12 -2.95
N GLY A 31 9.24 17.78 -1.75
CA GLY A 31 9.61 18.75 -0.73
C GLY A 31 11.06 19.20 -0.82
N HIS A 32 12.01 18.28 -0.60
CA HIS A 32 13.43 18.65 -0.49
C HIS A 32 14.06 19.09 -1.81
N PHE A 33 13.81 18.33 -2.88
CA PHE A 33 14.38 18.63 -4.20
C PHE A 33 13.46 19.46 -5.10
N GLY A 34 12.16 19.55 -4.78
CA GLY A 34 11.20 20.31 -5.59
C GLY A 34 11.09 19.84 -7.04
N LEU A 35 11.39 18.56 -7.32
CA LEU A 35 11.50 18.02 -8.68
C LEU A 35 10.16 17.98 -9.41
N LEU A 36 9.06 17.94 -8.66
CA LEU A 36 7.73 17.77 -9.19
C LEU A 36 6.72 18.50 -8.31
N PRO A 37 5.78 19.28 -8.89
CA PRO A 37 4.69 19.86 -8.12
C PRO A 37 3.82 18.78 -7.47
N MET A 38 3.36 19.03 -6.25
CA MET A 38 2.60 18.08 -5.43
C MET A 38 1.36 17.53 -6.15
N ILE A 39 0.67 18.36 -6.95
CA ILE A 39 -0.50 17.94 -7.70
C ILE A 39 -0.18 16.84 -8.73
N PHE A 40 0.94 16.97 -9.45
CA PHE A 40 1.37 15.96 -10.42
C PHE A 40 1.86 14.70 -9.71
N PHE A 41 2.42 14.82 -8.51
CA PHE A 41 2.85 13.66 -7.71
C PHE A 41 1.63 12.83 -7.31
N TYR A 42 0.56 13.47 -6.85
CA TYR A 42 -0.67 12.75 -6.49
C TYR A 42 -1.38 12.15 -7.70
N ILE A 43 -1.43 12.85 -8.83
CA ILE A 43 -2.06 12.32 -10.05
C ILE A 43 -1.28 11.10 -10.55
N SER A 44 0.04 11.23 -10.74
CA SER A 44 0.89 10.14 -11.22
C SER A 44 0.91 8.96 -10.25
N GLY A 45 1.01 9.22 -8.94
CA GLY A 45 0.91 8.20 -7.90
C GLY A 45 -0.43 7.46 -7.92
N SER A 46 -1.54 8.18 -8.09
CA SER A 46 -2.89 7.58 -8.17
C SER A 46 -3.05 6.69 -9.40
N ILE A 47 -2.55 7.12 -10.56
CA ILE A 47 -2.56 6.32 -11.80
C ILE A 47 -1.74 5.04 -11.60
N LEU A 48 -0.51 5.16 -11.09
CA LEU A 48 0.37 4.01 -10.85
C LEU A 48 -0.23 3.01 -9.86
N ILE A 49 -0.80 3.49 -8.74
CA ILE A 49 -1.47 2.63 -7.76
C ILE A 49 -2.69 1.94 -8.38
N SER A 50 -3.46 2.64 -9.20
CA SER A 50 -4.64 2.06 -9.87
C SER A 50 -4.24 0.96 -10.85
N LEU A 51 -3.22 1.20 -11.68
CA LEU A 51 -2.65 0.20 -12.58
C LEU A 51 -2.11 -1.01 -11.81
N TYR A 52 -1.41 -0.79 -10.70
CA TYR A 52 -0.92 -1.86 -9.84
C TYR A 52 -2.07 -2.71 -9.28
N ILE A 53 -3.16 -2.09 -8.83
CA ILE A 53 -4.36 -2.80 -8.37
C ILE A 53 -4.96 -3.64 -9.50
N ILE A 54 -5.13 -3.06 -10.69
CA ILE A 54 -5.66 -3.76 -11.88
C ILE A 54 -4.80 -4.99 -12.21
N LEU A 55 -3.47 -4.83 -12.22
CA LEU A 55 -2.54 -5.93 -12.47
C LEU A 55 -2.69 -7.02 -11.41
N ILE A 56 -2.77 -6.68 -10.12
CA ILE A 56 -2.96 -7.69 -9.08
C ILE A 56 -4.28 -8.43 -9.28
N ILE A 57 -5.37 -7.72 -9.60
CA ILE A 57 -6.67 -8.36 -9.84
C ILE A 57 -6.59 -9.29 -11.05
N ALA A 58 -5.94 -8.87 -12.14
CA ALA A 58 -5.79 -9.65 -13.36
C ALA A 58 -4.97 -10.94 -13.14
N PHE A 59 -3.86 -10.87 -12.40
CA PHE A 59 -2.94 -12.00 -12.22
C PHE A 59 -3.28 -12.89 -11.01
N PHE A 60 -3.73 -12.31 -9.90
CA PHE A 60 -3.94 -13.04 -8.64
C PHE A 60 -5.41 -13.12 -8.20
N GLY A 61 -6.31 -12.47 -8.94
CA GLY A 61 -7.72 -12.42 -8.66
C GLY A 61 -8.08 -11.46 -7.52
N PRO A 62 -9.38 -11.11 -7.38
CA PRO A 62 -9.86 -10.14 -6.40
C PRO A 62 -9.74 -10.65 -4.94
N LYS A 63 -9.64 -11.97 -4.73
CA LYS A 63 -9.58 -12.60 -3.40
C LYS A 63 -8.36 -12.19 -2.56
N LYS A 64 -7.34 -11.60 -3.19
CA LYS A 64 -6.13 -11.09 -2.52
C LYS A 64 -6.30 -9.69 -1.92
N PHE A 65 -7.39 -8.99 -2.24
CA PHE A 65 -7.75 -7.70 -1.63
C PHE A 65 -8.69 -7.85 -0.44
N SER A 66 -9.39 -8.99 -0.32
CA SER A 66 -10.24 -9.30 0.82
C SER A 66 -9.43 -9.43 2.11
N LYS A 67 -10.01 -8.97 3.23
CA LYS A 67 -9.49 -9.23 4.57
C LYS A 67 -9.40 -10.75 4.77
N LYS A 68 -8.26 -11.25 5.26
CA LYS A 68 -8.16 -12.68 5.63
C LYS A 68 -8.97 -12.95 6.89
N SER A 69 -9.32 -14.22 7.09
CA SER A 69 -9.97 -14.68 8.32
C SER A 69 -9.20 -14.19 9.56
N ASP A 70 -9.92 -13.82 10.61
CA ASP A 70 -9.32 -13.39 11.88
C ASP A 70 -8.43 -14.49 12.50
N SER A 71 -8.69 -15.76 12.17
CA SER A 71 -7.84 -16.89 12.56
C SER A 71 -6.45 -16.89 11.91
N MET A 72 -6.29 -16.20 10.77
CA MET A 72 -5.02 -16.06 10.03
C MET A 72 -4.30 -14.75 10.37
N MET A 73 -4.88 -13.92 11.26
CA MET A 73 -4.35 -12.63 11.64
C MET A 73 -3.67 -12.72 13.02
N PRO A 74 -2.60 -11.94 13.25
CA PRO A 74 -1.84 -12.01 14.50
C PRO A 74 -2.65 -11.49 15.70
N PHE A 75 -3.63 -10.63 15.45
CA PHE A 75 -4.50 -10.07 16.49
C PHE A 75 -5.84 -10.77 16.49
N LYS A 76 -6.18 -11.42 17.61
CA LYS A 76 -7.50 -12.00 17.83
C LYS A 76 -8.44 -10.91 18.33
N LYS A 77 -9.60 -10.79 17.68
CA LYS A 77 -10.70 -9.95 18.17
C LYS A 77 -11.14 -10.51 19.52
N LYS A 78 -11.06 -9.71 20.59
CA LYS A 78 -11.74 -10.02 21.85
C LYS A 78 -13.24 -9.81 21.64
N ASN A 79 -14.03 -10.84 21.92
CA ASN A 79 -15.49 -10.77 21.94
C ASN A 79 -15.97 -9.94 23.11
#